data_AF-A0A944BBZ5-F1
#
_entry.id   AF-A0A944BBZ5-F1
#
_cell.length_a   1.000
_cell.length_b   1.000
_cell.length_c   1.000
_cell.angle_alpha   90.00
_cell.angle_beta   90.00
_cell.angle_gamma   90.00
#
_symmetry.space_group_name_H-M   'P 1'
#
loop_
_entity.id
_entity.type
_entity.pdbx_description
1 polymer ?
#
loop_
_entity_poly.entity_id
_entity_poly.type
_entity_poly.pdbx_seq_one_letter_code
_entity_poly.pdbx_strand_id
1 'polypeptide(L)'
;MSRKEAKGNCEICDAAETCKKRIEAINNPKNNPDYRSVEGYEDTIFIHNECDSKDLDMNLKTAKDLINAGFKDIKQIVINHHIFEDGLPNQEFTIVFNDGRKVYADRKGVTGEDAVTSSFRKAIKQCDRIVIIDTRHIVKIKPDEYARQLYGRLGDFQKGIIVEGIITRGGKVFRFDKDFMLSMEKNDLKDTVRNPLVPVKEIIPDPLPDLK
;
A
#
# COMPACT_ATOMS: atom_id res chain seq x y z
N MET A 1 38.16 17.96 -6.21
CA MET A 1 38.12 17.50 -4.80
C MET A 1 37.57 18.67 -4.00
N SER A 2 36.39 18.66 -3.38
CA SER A 2 35.94 17.75 -2.33
C SER A 2 34.40 17.68 -2.34
N ARG A 3 33.85 16.46 -2.19
CA ARG A 3 32.43 16.18 -2.00
C ARG A 3 32.06 16.61 -0.58
N LYS A 4 31.22 17.63 -0.42
CA LYS A 4 30.51 17.83 0.84
C LYS A 4 29.43 16.75 0.93
N GLU A 5 29.68 15.77 1.78
CA GLU A 5 28.72 14.79 2.26
C GLU A 5 27.53 15.56 2.85
N ALA A 6 26.42 15.57 2.11
CA ALA A 6 25.14 15.98 2.66
C ALA A 6 24.73 14.90 3.66
N LYS A 7 24.96 15.18 4.95
CA LYS A 7 24.33 14.46 6.06
C LYS A 7 22.81 14.50 5.83
N GLY A 8 22.25 13.37 5.44
CA GLY A 8 20.84 13.21 5.16
C GLY A 8 20.01 13.21 6.43
N ASN A 9 19.67 14.40 6.93
CA ASN A 9 18.51 14.55 7.80
C ASN A 9 17.29 14.58 6.90
N CYS A 10 16.63 13.44 6.79
CA CYS A 10 15.38 13.29 6.06
C CYS A 10 14.26 13.68 7.02
N GLU A 11 13.64 14.86 6.91
CA GLU A 11 12.49 15.26 7.76
C GLU A 11 11.32 14.23 7.75
N ILE A 12 11.33 13.28 6.81
CA ILE A 12 10.44 12.10 6.73
C ILE A 12 10.66 11.13 7.92
N CYS A 13 11.82 11.11 8.57
CA CYS A 13 12.09 10.21 9.70
C CYS A 13 11.56 10.71 11.05
N ASP A 14 11.23 12.00 11.22
CA ASP A 14 10.64 12.50 12.47
C ASP A 14 9.11 12.23 12.52
N ALA A 15 8.44 12.15 11.36
CA ALA A 15 7.09 11.58 11.25
C ALA A 15 7.03 10.11 11.71
N ALA A 16 8.17 9.41 11.75
CA ALA A 16 8.25 8.04 12.25
C ALA A 16 7.99 7.94 13.76
N GLU A 17 8.23 8.99 14.55
CA GLU A 17 7.97 8.97 16.01
C GLU A 17 6.46 8.99 16.31
N THR A 18 5.70 9.80 15.57
CA THR A 18 4.22 9.85 15.64
C THR A 18 3.60 8.57 15.08
N CYS A 19 4.17 8.01 14.00
CA CYS A 19 3.80 6.68 13.49
C CYS A 19 4.09 5.55 14.49
N LYS A 20 5.16 5.61 15.29
CA LYS A 20 5.51 4.57 16.28
C LYS A 20 4.47 4.41 17.39
N LYS A 21 3.90 5.50 17.91
CA LYS A 21 2.85 5.45 18.96
C LYS A 21 1.57 4.74 18.49
N ARG A 22 1.32 4.70 17.17
CA ARG A 22 0.17 4.01 16.56
C ARG A 22 0.36 2.49 16.43
N ILE A 23 1.58 1.95 16.63
CA ILE A 23 1.91 0.53 16.44
C ILE A 23 1.32 -0.36 17.55
N GLU A 24 1.14 0.16 18.78
CA GLU A 24 0.77 -0.63 19.95
C GLU A 24 -0.71 -1.05 19.98
N ALA A 25 -1.63 -0.19 19.50
CA ALA A 25 -3.08 -0.48 19.54
C ALA A 25 -3.54 -1.61 18.59
N ILE A 26 -2.77 -1.88 17.53
CA ILE A 26 -3.18 -2.81 16.45
C ILE A 26 -2.79 -4.27 16.76
N ASN A 27 -2.15 -4.55 17.89
CA ASN A 27 -1.67 -5.91 18.20
C ASN A 27 -2.78 -6.93 18.44
N ASN A 28 -4.03 -6.50 18.71
CA ASN A 28 -5.13 -7.44 18.91
C ASN A 28 -6.53 -6.82 18.66
N PRO A 29 -6.88 -6.46 17.40
CA PRO A 29 -8.18 -5.85 17.10
C PRO A 29 -9.36 -6.78 17.43
N LYS A 30 -9.16 -8.11 17.41
CA LYS A 30 -10.20 -9.10 17.71
C LYS A 30 -10.78 -8.97 19.13
N ASN A 31 -9.95 -8.57 20.10
CA ASN A 31 -10.35 -8.43 21.49
C ASN A 31 -10.51 -6.97 21.94
N ASN A 32 -10.48 -6.03 20.99
CA ASN A 32 -10.56 -4.60 21.28
C ASN A 32 -11.97 -4.07 20.92
N PRO A 33 -12.72 -3.48 21.88
CA PRO A 33 -14.08 -2.99 21.64
C PRO A 33 -14.17 -1.84 20.65
N ASP A 34 -13.07 -1.14 20.37
CA ASP A 34 -13.00 -0.06 19.37
C ASP A 34 -13.04 -0.57 17.93
N TYR A 35 -12.97 -1.90 17.75
CA TYR A 35 -12.98 -2.55 16.46
C TYR A 35 -14.16 -3.52 16.34
N ARG A 36 -14.64 -3.65 15.11
CA ARG A 36 -15.59 -4.70 14.72
C ARG A 36 -14.98 -5.55 13.61
N SER A 37 -15.25 -6.84 13.66
CA SER A 37 -14.90 -7.76 12.57
C SER A 37 -15.89 -7.66 11.42
N VAL A 38 -15.48 -8.12 10.25
CA VAL A 38 -16.34 -8.21 9.06
C VAL A 38 -16.87 -9.63 8.93
N GLU A 39 -18.17 -9.77 8.69
CA GLU A 39 -18.82 -11.08 8.43
C GLU A 39 -18.16 -11.79 7.24
N GLY A 40 -17.78 -13.06 7.45
CA GLY A 40 -17.03 -13.89 6.51
C GLY A 40 -15.51 -13.62 6.47
N TYR A 41 -15.01 -12.69 7.30
CA TYR A 41 -13.60 -12.30 7.41
C TYR A 41 -13.21 -12.06 8.88
N GLU A 42 -13.82 -12.80 9.81
CA GLU A 42 -13.83 -12.47 11.24
C GLU A 42 -12.44 -12.44 11.88
N ASP A 43 -11.50 -13.19 11.30
CA ASP A 43 -10.12 -13.29 11.76
C ASP A 43 -9.14 -12.45 10.93
N THR A 44 -9.59 -11.85 9.82
CA THR A 44 -8.71 -11.24 8.82
C THR A 44 -9.02 -9.79 8.48
N ILE A 45 -10.25 -9.30 8.68
CA ILE A 45 -10.60 -7.89 8.42
C ILE A 45 -11.29 -7.28 9.64
N PHE A 46 -10.70 -6.20 10.14
CA PHE A 46 -11.21 -5.42 11.27
C PHE A 46 -11.42 -3.96 10.85
N ILE A 47 -12.45 -3.32 11.40
CA ILE A 47 -12.82 -1.93 11.13
C ILE A 47 -12.86 -1.19 12.45
N HIS A 48 -12.10 -0.10 12.59
CA HIS A 48 -12.24 0.80 13.72
C HIS A 48 -13.62 1.49 13.69
N ASN A 49 -14.29 1.60 14.82
CA ASN A 49 -15.66 2.13 14.91
C ASN A 49 -15.77 3.58 14.43
N GLU A 50 -14.69 4.35 14.55
CA GLU A 50 -14.56 5.75 14.10
C GLU A 50 -13.83 5.91 12.75
N CYS A 51 -13.83 4.90 11.88
CA CYS A 51 -13.29 5.04 10.52
C CYS A 51 -14.08 6.06 9.67
N ASP A 52 -13.49 6.60 8.60
CA ASP A 52 -14.24 7.47 7.68
C ASP A 52 -15.36 6.69 6.97
N SER A 53 -16.60 7.00 7.32
CA SER A 53 -17.79 6.41 6.73
C SER A 53 -17.92 6.66 5.22
N LYS A 54 -17.31 7.73 4.68
CA LYS A 54 -17.42 8.08 3.25
C LYS A 54 -16.66 7.11 2.35
N ASP A 55 -15.47 6.70 2.77
CA ASP A 55 -14.60 5.81 2.01
C ASP A 55 -14.68 4.34 2.46
N LEU A 56 -15.42 4.05 3.54
CA LEU A 56 -15.52 2.72 4.13
C LEU A 56 -15.91 1.62 3.12
N ASP A 57 -16.90 1.84 2.26
CA ASP A 57 -17.34 0.82 1.29
C ASP A 57 -16.22 0.45 0.30
N MET A 58 -15.51 1.45 -0.23
CA MET A 58 -14.39 1.21 -1.13
C MET A 58 -13.21 0.58 -0.41
N ASN A 59 -12.95 1.00 0.83
CA ASN A 59 -11.88 0.45 1.63
C ASN A 59 -12.12 -0.99 2.02
N LEU A 60 -13.36 -1.32 2.38
CA LEU A 60 -13.77 -2.68 2.67
C LEU A 60 -13.68 -3.58 1.43
N LYS A 61 -14.10 -3.09 0.25
CA LYS A 61 -13.91 -3.84 -1.01
C LYS A 61 -12.43 -4.10 -1.29
N THR A 62 -11.55 -3.13 -1.04
CA THR A 62 -10.10 -3.29 -1.18
C THR A 62 -9.53 -4.27 -0.18
N ALA A 63 -9.90 -4.20 1.10
CA ALA A 63 -9.48 -5.18 2.09
C ALA A 63 -9.90 -6.61 1.68
N LYS A 64 -11.14 -6.78 1.20
CA LYS A 64 -11.63 -8.08 0.70
C LYS A 64 -10.86 -8.56 -0.52
N ASP A 65 -10.59 -7.70 -1.50
CA ASP A 65 -9.79 -8.06 -2.68
C ASP A 65 -8.39 -8.52 -2.28
N LEU A 66 -7.75 -7.84 -1.31
CA LEU A 66 -6.43 -8.23 -0.81
C LEU A 66 -6.45 -9.60 -0.13
N ILE A 67 -7.40 -9.85 0.78
CA ILE A 67 -7.51 -11.16 1.45
C ILE A 67 -7.83 -12.27 0.44
N ASN A 68 -8.78 -12.04 -0.47
CA ASN A 68 -9.23 -13.05 -1.44
C ASN A 68 -8.22 -13.34 -2.55
N ALA A 69 -7.30 -12.43 -2.83
CA ALA A 69 -6.21 -12.66 -3.78
C ALA A 69 -5.27 -13.79 -3.32
N GLY A 70 -5.36 -14.24 -2.07
CA GLY A 70 -4.61 -15.39 -1.57
C GLY A 70 -3.18 -15.06 -1.16
N PHE A 71 -2.90 -13.80 -0.80
CA PHE A 71 -1.61 -13.41 -0.21
C PHE A 71 -1.43 -14.09 1.15
N LYS A 72 -0.76 -15.25 1.14
CA LYS A 72 -0.61 -16.07 2.35
C LYS A 72 0.16 -15.38 3.45
N ASP A 73 0.95 -14.35 3.12
CA ASP A 73 1.74 -13.56 4.06
C ASP A 73 0.90 -12.52 4.81
N ILE A 74 -0.29 -12.14 4.31
CA ILE A 74 -1.18 -11.21 5.03
C ILE A 74 -1.95 -11.98 6.10
N LYS A 75 -1.74 -11.58 7.35
CA LYS A 75 -2.45 -12.11 8.52
C LYS A 75 -3.81 -11.45 8.69
N GLN A 76 -3.82 -10.12 8.68
CA GLN A 76 -5.03 -9.32 8.90
C GLN A 76 -4.87 -7.92 8.30
N ILE A 77 -6.00 -7.30 7.98
CA ILE A 77 -6.10 -5.90 7.54
C ILE A 77 -7.01 -5.16 8.50
N VAL A 78 -6.57 -3.99 8.94
CA VAL A 78 -7.35 -3.08 9.80
C VAL A 78 -7.67 -1.82 9.02
N ILE A 79 -8.94 -1.46 8.93
CA ILE A 79 -9.39 -0.14 8.48
C ILE A 79 -9.37 0.79 9.69
N ASN A 80 -8.51 1.80 9.63
CA ASN A 80 -8.18 2.64 10.77
C ASN A 80 -9.25 3.72 11.04
N HIS A 81 -9.23 4.30 12.25
CA HIS A 81 -9.92 5.55 12.58
C HIS A 81 -9.49 6.65 11.59
N HIS A 82 -10.39 7.52 11.15
CA HIS A 82 -10.01 8.74 10.43
C HIS A 82 -9.72 9.91 11.38
N ILE A 83 -8.44 10.23 11.57
CA ILE A 83 -7.99 11.36 12.40
C ILE A 83 -7.03 12.27 11.63
N PHE A 84 -7.05 13.55 11.96
CA PHE A 84 -6.06 14.53 11.51
C PHE A 84 -5.05 14.76 12.63
N GLU A 85 -3.78 14.52 12.36
CA GLU A 85 -2.68 14.78 13.30
C GLU A 85 -1.61 15.59 12.56
N ASP A 86 -1.12 16.66 13.18
CA ASP A 86 -0.18 17.61 12.56
C ASP A 86 -0.65 18.15 11.19
N GLY A 87 -1.97 18.26 11.00
CA GLY A 87 -2.59 18.72 9.76
C GLY A 87 -2.63 17.69 8.62
N LEU A 88 -2.22 16.43 8.88
CA LEU A 88 -2.25 15.34 7.90
C LEU A 88 -3.23 14.23 8.35
N PRO A 89 -4.06 13.70 7.43
CA PRO A 89 -4.88 12.55 7.74
C PRO A 89 -3.99 11.31 7.91
N ASN A 90 -4.33 10.45 8.87
CA ASN A 90 -3.68 9.17 9.03
C ASN A 90 -4.01 8.20 7.89
N GLN A 91 -3.23 7.13 7.77
CA GLN A 91 -3.47 6.07 6.80
C GLN A 91 -4.77 5.33 7.06
N GLU A 92 -5.46 4.99 5.99
CA GLU A 92 -6.73 4.28 6.06
C GLU A 92 -6.56 2.80 6.42
N PHE A 93 -5.41 2.20 6.10
CA PHE A 93 -5.15 0.78 6.34
C PHE A 93 -3.92 0.54 7.20
N THR A 94 -4.01 -0.53 7.99
CA THR A 94 -2.86 -1.24 8.52
C THR A 94 -2.91 -2.69 8.07
N ILE A 95 -1.91 -3.11 7.30
CA ILE A 95 -1.73 -4.50 6.86
C ILE A 95 -0.74 -5.15 7.84
N VAL A 96 -1.17 -6.24 8.47
CA VAL A 96 -0.33 -7.05 9.36
C VAL A 96 0.02 -8.34 8.65
N PHE A 97 1.30 -8.65 8.60
CA PHE A 97 1.83 -9.85 7.98
C PHE A 97 2.04 -10.97 9.02
N ASN A 98 2.15 -12.21 8.56
CA ASN A 98 2.36 -13.38 9.43
C ASN A 98 3.66 -13.33 10.23
N ASP A 99 4.67 -12.65 9.71
CA ASP A 99 5.96 -12.39 10.36
C ASP A 99 5.87 -11.30 11.46
N GLY A 100 4.68 -10.74 11.69
CA GLY A 100 4.42 -9.69 12.68
C GLY A 100 4.71 -8.27 12.16
N ARG A 101 5.22 -8.13 10.93
CA ARG A 101 5.46 -6.83 10.31
C ARG A 101 4.12 -6.12 10.08
N LYS A 102 4.10 -4.81 10.33
CA LYS A 102 2.95 -3.95 10.04
C LYS A 102 3.34 -2.93 8.99
N VAL A 103 2.45 -2.71 8.04
CA VAL A 103 2.64 -1.69 7.04
C VAL A 103 1.38 -0.85 6.90
N TYR A 104 1.59 0.46 6.87
CA TYR A 104 0.54 1.43 6.65
C TYR A 104 0.38 1.67 5.15
N ALA A 105 -0.88 1.69 4.74
CA ALA A 105 -1.25 1.88 3.36
C ALA A 105 -2.48 2.76 3.25
N ASP A 106 -2.63 3.38 2.10
CA ASP A 106 -3.82 4.14 1.75
C ASP A 106 -4.34 3.69 0.39
N ARG A 107 -5.66 3.57 0.26
CA ARG A 107 -6.29 3.21 -1.00
C ARG A 107 -6.47 4.49 -1.82
N LYS A 108 -5.84 4.50 -2.99
CA LYS A 108 -6.00 5.57 -3.96
C LYS A 108 -6.89 5.09 -5.10
N GLY A 109 -8.16 5.49 -5.05
CA GLY A 109 -9.09 5.32 -6.16
C GLY A 109 -8.63 6.15 -7.36
N VAL A 110 -8.33 5.50 -8.48
CA VAL A 110 -7.93 6.17 -9.72
C VAL A 110 -9.04 6.07 -10.76
N THR A 111 -9.31 7.19 -11.43
CA THR A 111 -10.32 7.30 -12.50
C THR A 111 -9.71 7.33 -13.90
N GLY A 112 -8.38 7.36 -13.98
CA GLY A 112 -7.61 7.32 -15.22
C GLY A 112 -6.12 7.14 -14.94
N GLU A 113 -5.33 6.90 -15.98
CA GLU A 113 -3.89 6.59 -15.87
C GLU A 113 -3.08 7.75 -15.28
N ASP A 114 -3.44 8.99 -15.62
CA ASP A 114 -2.78 10.19 -15.11
C ASP A 114 -2.92 10.33 -13.57
N ALA A 115 -3.91 9.67 -12.98
CA ALA A 115 -4.12 9.67 -11.54
C ALA A 115 -3.15 8.74 -10.78
N VAL A 116 -2.38 7.87 -11.46
CA VAL A 116 -1.36 7.02 -10.81
C VAL A 116 -0.27 7.90 -10.18
N THR A 117 0.30 8.82 -10.95
CA THR A 117 1.37 9.71 -10.46
C THR A 117 0.89 10.58 -9.30
N SER A 118 -0.33 11.10 -9.36
CA SER A 118 -0.89 11.91 -8.27
C SER A 118 -1.15 11.08 -7.01
N SER A 119 -1.58 9.82 -7.17
CA SER A 119 -1.78 8.88 -6.08
C SER A 119 -0.50 8.60 -5.31
N PHE A 120 0.59 8.29 -6.01
CA PHE A 120 1.91 8.11 -5.38
C PHE A 120 2.39 9.38 -4.69
N ARG A 121 2.19 10.57 -5.28
CA ARG A 121 2.57 11.84 -4.62
C ARG A 121 1.80 12.07 -3.32
N LYS A 122 0.51 11.74 -3.29
CA LYS A 122 -0.30 11.83 -2.06
C LYS A 122 0.17 10.85 -1.01
N ALA A 123 0.38 9.59 -1.41
CA ALA A 123 0.84 8.54 -0.51
C ALA A 123 2.19 8.90 0.14
N ILE A 124 3.14 9.41 -0.64
CA ILE A 124 4.43 9.89 -0.13
C ILE A 124 4.25 11.05 0.85
N LYS A 125 3.36 12.02 0.56
CA LYS A 125 3.06 13.12 1.48
C LYS A 125 2.45 12.64 2.80
N GLN A 126 1.70 11.54 2.76
CA GLN A 126 1.12 10.90 3.94
C GLN A 126 2.10 9.94 4.62
N CYS A 127 3.32 9.78 4.10
CA CYS A 127 4.34 8.86 4.60
C CYS A 127 3.96 7.36 4.46
N ASP A 128 3.15 7.04 3.46
CA ASP A 128 2.79 5.66 3.14
C ASP A 128 3.99 4.90 2.59
N ARG A 129 4.20 3.69 3.10
CA ARG A 129 5.24 2.79 2.56
C ARG A 129 4.69 1.83 1.51
N ILE A 130 3.38 1.54 1.59
CA ILE A 130 2.64 0.79 0.58
C ILE A 130 1.59 1.69 -0.05
N VAL A 131 1.55 1.70 -1.38
CA VAL A 131 0.50 2.41 -2.13
C VAL A 131 -0.45 1.41 -2.76
N ILE A 132 -1.73 1.47 -2.43
CA ILE A 132 -2.77 0.64 -3.07
C ILE A 132 -3.50 1.48 -4.12
N ILE A 133 -3.32 1.15 -5.40
CA ILE A 133 -3.99 1.80 -6.53
C ILE A 133 -5.23 1.01 -6.91
N ASP A 134 -6.41 1.56 -6.59
CA ASP A 134 -7.69 0.96 -6.92
C ASP A 134 -8.21 1.46 -8.27
N THR A 135 -8.18 0.57 -9.26
CA THR A 135 -8.54 0.85 -10.66
C THR A 135 -9.97 0.43 -11.01
N ARG A 136 -10.79 0.02 -10.02
CA ARG A 136 -12.18 -0.43 -10.27
C ARG A 136 -13.04 0.58 -11.03
N HIS A 137 -12.74 1.87 -10.91
CA HIS A 137 -13.48 2.94 -11.59
C HIS A 137 -12.99 3.22 -13.02
N ILE A 138 -11.89 2.60 -13.47
CA ILE A 138 -11.39 2.75 -14.83
C ILE A 138 -12.09 1.75 -15.76
N VAL A 139 -13.01 2.27 -16.58
CA VAL A 139 -13.74 1.47 -17.58
C VAL A 139 -12.77 0.81 -18.56
N LYS A 140 -11.81 1.56 -19.08
CA LYS A 140 -10.79 1.06 -20.03
C LYS A 140 -9.43 1.62 -19.67
N ILE A 141 -8.54 0.73 -19.23
CA ILE A 141 -7.13 1.06 -19.00
C ILE A 141 -6.41 1.07 -20.34
N LYS A 142 -5.67 2.14 -20.63
CA LYS A 142 -4.65 2.25 -21.69
C LYS A 142 -3.34 1.69 -21.13
N PRO A 143 -2.97 0.45 -21.46
CA PRO A 143 -1.90 -0.25 -20.76
C PRO A 143 -0.56 0.47 -20.87
N ASP A 144 -0.24 0.96 -22.06
CA ASP A 144 1.00 1.69 -22.35
C ASP A 144 1.15 2.95 -21.50
N GLU A 145 0.05 3.65 -21.27
CA GLU A 145 0.03 4.90 -20.52
C GLU A 145 0.10 4.62 -19.02
N TYR A 146 -0.68 3.65 -18.53
CA TYR A 146 -0.63 3.24 -17.13
C TYR A 146 0.74 2.67 -16.74
N ALA A 147 1.31 1.83 -17.61
CA ALA A 147 2.67 1.33 -17.52
C ALA A 147 3.69 2.49 -17.41
N ARG A 148 3.62 3.45 -18.33
CA ARG A 148 4.51 4.61 -18.33
C ARG A 148 4.40 5.43 -17.04
N GLN A 149 3.18 5.66 -16.55
CA GLN A 149 2.95 6.40 -15.30
C GLN A 149 3.51 5.65 -14.10
N LEU A 150 3.36 4.33 -14.06
CA LEU A 150 3.92 3.49 -13.01
C LEU A 150 5.45 3.47 -13.04
N TYR A 151 6.07 3.19 -14.19
CA TYR A 151 7.52 3.20 -14.36
C TYR A 151 8.14 4.55 -14.00
N GLY A 152 7.43 5.65 -14.27
CA GLY A 152 7.84 6.99 -13.83
C GLY A 152 8.03 7.14 -12.31
N ARG A 153 7.58 6.15 -11.52
CA ARG A 153 7.74 6.09 -10.06
C ARG A 153 8.90 5.22 -9.60
N LEU A 154 9.67 4.60 -10.50
CA LEU A 154 10.84 3.76 -10.15
C LEU A 154 11.77 4.46 -9.15
N GLY A 155 11.98 5.77 -9.28
CA GLY A 155 12.81 6.55 -8.36
C GLY A 155 12.33 6.54 -6.90
N ASP A 156 11.02 6.39 -6.66
CA ASP A 156 10.48 6.30 -5.29
C ASP A 156 10.81 4.95 -4.64
N PHE A 157 10.79 3.87 -5.44
CA PHE A 157 11.19 2.53 -5.02
C PHE A 157 12.69 2.42 -4.81
N GLN A 158 13.49 2.99 -5.72
CA GLN A 158 14.95 3.00 -5.60
C GLN A 158 15.44 3.74 -4.35
N LYS A 159 14.73 4.79 -3.95
CA LYS A 159 15.00 5.54 -2.71
C LYS A 159 14.44 4.87 -1.45
N GLY A 160 13.68 3.78 -1.58
CA GLY A 160 13.03 3.09 -0.47
C GLY A 160 11.90 3.89 0.19
N ILE A 161 11.41 4.95 -0.46
CA ILE A 161 10.29 5.77 0.03
C ILE A 161 9.02 4.91 -0.03
N ILE A 162 8.78 4.30 -1.19
CA ILE A 162 7.77 3.26 -1.36
C ILE A 162 8.50 1.93 -1.40
N VAL A 163 8.06 0.97 -0.59
CA VAL A 163 8.66 -0.38 -0.58
C VAL A 163 7.89 -1.36 -1.46
N GLU A 164 6.59 -1.15 -1.59
CA GLU A 164 5.72 -2.02 -2.37
C GLU A 164 4.51 -1.22 -2.89
N GLY A 165 4.08 -1.53 -4.09
CA GLY A 165 2.84 -1.05 -4.66
C GLY A 165 1.88 -2.21 -4.90
N ILE A 166 0.59 -1.91 -4.81
CA ILE A 166 -0.47 -2.88 -5.03
C ILE A 166 -1.47 -2.27 -6.00
N ILE A 167 -1.90 -3.01 -7.02
CA ILE A 167 -2.97 -2.62 -7.93
C ILE A 167 -4.16 -3.54 -7.67
N THR A 168 -5.34 -2.97 -7.40
CA THR A 168 -6.59 -3.72 -7.28
C THR A 168 -7.53 -3.41 -8.45
N ARG A 169 -8.20 -4.45 -8.97
CA ARG A 169 -9.21 -4.32 -10.02
C ARG A 169 -10.29 -5.40 -9.89
N GLY A 170 -11.35 -5.08 -9.16
CA GLY A 170 -12.58 -5.89 -9.10
C GLY A 170 -12.32 -7.34 -8.71
N GLY A 171 -11.69 -7.57 -7.56
CA GLY A 171 -11.33 -8.91 -7.06
C GLY A 171 -9.95 -9.40 -7.48
N LYS A 172 -9.27 -8.71 -8.39
CA LYS A 172 -7.92 -9.07 -8.84
C LYS A 172 -6.90 -8.12 -8.26
N VAL A 173 -5.77 -8.67 -7.82
CA VAL A 173 -4.71 -7.91 -7.18
C VAL A 173 -3.36 -8.24 -7.78
N PHE A 174 -2.54 -7.23 -7.96
CA PHE A 174 -1.15 -7.33 -8.42
C PHE A 174 -0.23 -6.56 -7.47
N ARG A 175 0.73 -7.25 -6.84
CA ARG A 175 1.78 -6.65 -6.01
C ARG A 175 3.06 -6.49 -6.82
N PHE A 176 3.78 -5.43 -6.57
CA PHE A 176 5.07 -5.16 -7.20
C PHE A 176 5.96 -4.36 -6.27
N ASP A 177 7.26 -4.57 -6.39
CA ASP A 177 8.29 -3.95 -5.58
C ASP A 177 9.38 -3.34 -6.47
N LYS A 178 10.48 -2.94 -5.85
CA LYS A 178 11.64 -2.39 -6.56
C LYS A 178 12.20 -3.37 -7.60
N ASP A 179 12.27 -4.66 -7.30
CA ASP A 179 12.93 -5.63 -8.17
C ASP A 179 12.05 -5.94 -9.38
N PHE A 180 10.74 -6.05 -9.18
CA PHE A 180 9.78 -6.03 -10.28
C PHE A 180 9.98 -4.78 -11.14
N MET A 181 9.98 -3.60 -10.53
CA MET A 181 10.12 -2.32 -11.24
C MET A 181 11.44 -2.18 -12.02
N LEU A 182 12.52 -2.81 -11.55
CA LEU A 182 13.82 -2.87 -12.23
C LEU A 182 13.87 -3.92 -13.34
N SER A 183 13.20 -5.07 -13.15
CA SER A 183 13.10 -6.14 -14.14
C SER A 183 12.25 -5.76 -15.36
N MET A 184 11.49 -4.69 -15.25
CA MET A 184 10.65 -4.15 -16.32
C MET A 184 11.51 -3.52 -17.43
N GLU A 185 11.72 -4.24 -18.53
CA GLU A 185 11.91 -3.56 -19.81
C GLU A 185 10.62 -2.82 -20.21
N LYS A 186 10.72 -1.67 -20.88
CA LYS A 186 9.59 -0.78 -21.22
C LYS A 186 8.45 -1.48 -21.99
N ASN A 187 8.69 -2.64 -22.57
CA ASN A 187 7.73 -3.44 -23.34
C ASN A 187 6.93 -4.45 -22.49
N ASP A 188 7.51 -5.08 -21.47
CA ASP A 188 6.85 -6.13 -20.66
C ASP A 188 5.78 -5.59 -19.69
N LEU A 189 5.89 -4.32 -19.33
CA LEU A 189 4.87 -3.64 -18.53
C LEU A 189 3.53 -3.55 -19.27
N LYS A 190 3.56 -3.50 -20.61
CA LYS A 190 2.33 -3.45 -21.42
C LYS A 190 1.53 -4.73 -21.26
N ASP A 191 2.18 -5.89 -21.26
CA ASP A 191 1.48 -7.17 -21.20
C ASP A 191 1.05 -7.51 -19.76
N THR A 192 1.85 -7.11 -18.76
CA THR A 192 1.48 -7.24 -17.33
C THR A 192 0.35 -6.29 -16.94
N VAL A 193 0.31 -5.07 -17.48
CA VAL A 193 -0.78 -4.09 -17.22
C VAL A 193 -1.98 -4.29 -18.14
N ARG A 194 -1.81 -4.88 -19.33
CA ARG A 194 -2.93 -5.40 -20.15
C ARG A 194 -3.65 -6.52 -19.42
N ASN A 195 -2.87 -7.32 -18.71
CA ASN A 195 -3.33 -8.49 -18.03
C ASN A 195 -2.92 -8.40 -16.54
N PRO A 196 -3.51 -7.48 -15.75
CA PRO A 196 -3.29 -7.44 -14.30
C PRO A 196 -3.97 -8.66 -13.60
N LEU A 197 -4.15 -9.74 -14.34
CA LEU A 197 -5.04 -10.87 -14.14
C LEU A 197 -4.30 -12.22 -14.19
N VAL A 198 -2.97 -12.21 -14.34
CA VAL A 198 -2.15 -13.41 -14.20
C VAL A 198 -1.43 -13.31 -12.85
N PRO A 199 -1.68 -14.23 -11.90
CA PRO A 199 -0.97 -14.25 -10.63
C PRO A 199 0.52 -14.41 -10.91
N VAL A 200 1.33 -13.42 -10.55
CA VAL A 200 2.77 -13.63 -10.44
C VAL A 200 2.99 -14.41 -9.15
N LYS A 201 3.64 -15.55 -9.26
CA LYS A 201 4.00 -16.45 -8.15
C LYS A 201 4.55 -15.63 -6.98
N GLU A 202 4.17 -16.04 -5.75
CA GLU A 202 4.73 -15.59 -4.47
C GLU A 202 6.22 -15.25 -4.62
N ILE A 203 6.55 -13.96 -4.69
CA ILE A 203 7.90 -13.50 -4.41
C ILE A 203 7.95 -13.45 -2.89
N ILE A 204 8.53 -14.50 -2.30
CA ILE A 204 8.91 -14.49 -0.89
C ILE A 204 9.99 -13.41 -0.78
N PRO A 205 9.79 -12.31 -0.04
CA PRO A 205 10.86 -11.35 0.16
C PRO A 205 11.99 -12.06 0.90
N ASP A 206 13.23 -11.90 0.42
CA ASP A 206 14.40 -12.31 1.19
C ASP A 206 14.33 -11.66 2.58
N PRO A 207 14.71 -12.39 3.64
CA PRO A 207 14.77 -11.83 4.98
C PRO A 207 15.67 -10.59 4.94
N LEU A 208 15.15 -9.48 5.50
CA LEU A 208 15.89 -8.23 5.62
C LEU A 208 17.28 -8.52 6.23
N PRO A 209 18.36 -7.94 5.68
CA PRO A 209 19.67 -8.13 6.28
C PRO A 209 19.65 -7.59 7.71
N ASP A 210 20.06 -8.44 8.65
CA ASP A 210 20.23 -8.06 10.05
C ASP A 210 21.10 -6.81 10.13
N LEU A 211 20.51 -5.73 10.63
CA LEU A 211 21.24 -4.52 11.00
C LEU A 211 22.08 -4.85 12.23
N LYS A 212 23.38 -5.10 12.03
CA LYS A 212 24.39 -5.10 13.09
C LYS A 212 24.74 -3.69 13.53
#